data_AF-A0AA39AE27-F1
#
_entry.id   AF-A0AA39AE27-F1
#
_cell.length_a   1.000
_cell.length_b   1.000
_cell.length_c   1.000
_cell.angle_alpha   90.00
_cell.angle_beta   90.00
_cell.angle_gamma   90.00
#
_symmetry.space_group_name_H-M   'P 1'
#
loop_
_entity.id
_entity.type
_entity.pdbx_description
1 polymer ?
#
loop_
_entity_poly.entity_id
_entity_poly.type
_entity_poly.pdbx_seq_one_letter_code
_entity_poly.pdbx_strand_id
1 'polypeptide(L)'
;MWWPSSLVQVSLFRALHEKEEQRMTRAKFFVIVLICSFSWYLIPGYLFSTLSSISWVCWVFPKSVTAQQLGSGMKGLGLGALTLDWTVVASFLFSPLVSPFFAILNIFVGYVLLVYAVIPLAYWGFDMYNAHRFPIFSSHLFTSQGQRYDISAIVNDKFEINRQKYEEQGRINLSIFFALSYGFGFATIASTLTHVALFYGSEIYNRYRASFKGKDDIHTRLMRRYADIPSWWFYLLLVVTIAVSLALCIFLNDEVQMPWWGLLFAAAMAFIFTLPISIITATTNQTPGLNIITEYVMGVILPGRPIANVCFKTYGYMSMAQAVSFLNDFKLGHYMKIPPRSMFLVQFIGTILAGTINIAVAWWLLTTIKNICQDELLPPDSPWTCPGDRVFFDASVIWGLVGPKRIFGSLGNYPSMNWFFLGGALGPVVVWVLHKAFPKQSWIPLINLPVLLGATSMMPPATSLNYNSWILVGTIFNFFVFRYRKQWWQRYNYILSAAMDAGVAFMAVLLYFSLGIEEKGLTWWGTDGEHCKLATCPTAKGIVVHDCPVN
;
A
#
# COMPACT_ATOMS: atom_id res chain seq x y z
N MET A 1 12.85 2.58 -19.76
CA MET A 1 12.60 1.71 -18.59
C MET A 1 11.52 0.71 -18.93
N TRP A 2 11.67 -0.51 -18.40
CA TRP A 2 10.70 -1.60 -18.47
C TRP A 2 9.60 -1.34 -17.41
N TRP A 3 8.39 -1.85 -17.63
CA TRP A 3 7.26 -1.71 -16.68
C TRP A 3 6.62 -3.10 -16.54
N PRO A 4 6.90 -3.84 -15.45
CA PRO A 4 6.46 -5.22 -15.32
C PRO A 4 4.93 -5.36 -15.31
N SER A 5 4.20 -4.49 -14.60
CA SER A 5 2.75 -4.52 -14.51
C SER A 5 2.04 -4.45 -15.86
N SER A 6 2.48 -3.58 -16.78
CA SER A 6 1.86 -3.48 -18.11
C SER A 6 2.08 -4.74 -18.96
N LEU A 7 3.12 -5.54 -18.71
CA LEU A 7 3.33 -6.77 -19.47
C LEU A 7 2.22 -7.80 -19.27
N VAL A 8 1.58 -7.81 -18.11
CA VAL A 8 0.44 -8.70 -17.85
C VAL A 8 -0.70 -8.40 -18.81
N GLN A 9 -1.05 -7.13 -18.91
CA GLN A 9 -2.09 -6.66 -19.82
C GLN A 9 -1.70 -6.88 -21.28
N VAL A 10 -0.45 -6.59 -21.67
CA VAL A 10 0.06 -6.90 -23.02
C VAL A 10 -0.07 -8.38 -23.33
N SER A 11 0.35 -9.25 -22.41
CA SER A 11 0.30 -10.70 -22.58
C SER A 11 -1.14 -11.20 -22.71
N LEU A 12 -2.06 -10.66 -21.92
CA LEU A 12 -3.48 -10.98 -21.99
C LEU A 12 -4.10 -10.53 -23.32
N PHE A 13 -3.89 -9.27 -23.73
CA PHE A 13 -4.44 -8.76 -24.97
C PHE A 13 -3.90 -9.52 -26.19
N ARG A 14 -2.60 -9.85 -26.20
CA ARG A 14 -2.01 -10.71 -27.22
C ARG A 14 -2.61 -12.12 -27.20
N ALA A 15 -2.79 -12.71 -26.02
CA ALA A 15 -3.43 -14.02 -25.90
C ALA A 15 -4.85 -14.07 -26.49
N LEU A 16 -5.60 -12.95 -26.41
CA LEU A 16 -6.96 -12.85 -26.95
C LEU A 16 -7.00 -12.54 -28.45
N HIS A 17 -6.00 -11.85 -29.02
CA HIS A 17 -6.00 -11.41 -30.41
C HIS A 17 -5.13 -12.26 -31.35
N GLU A 18 -4.05 -12.86 -30.86
CA GLU A 18 -3.15 -13.68 -31.68
C GLU A 18 -3.76 -15.08 -31.88
N LYS A 19 -3.88 -15.52 -33.15
CA LYS A 19 -4.27 -16.89 -33.48
C LYS A 19 -3.06 -17.82 -33.31
N GLU A 20 -3.13 -18.75 -32.35
CA GLU A 20 -2.09 -19.76 -32.12
C GLU A 20 -2.57 -21.15 -32.60
N GLU A 21 -1.76 -21.83 -33.41
CA GLU A 21 -2.02 -23.20 -33.92
C GLU A 21 -1.49 -24.31 -32.98
N GLN A 22 -1.58 -24.11 -31.67
CA GLN A 22 -1.10 -25.10 -30.69
C GLN A 22 -2.24 -25.74 -29.89
N ARG A 23 -2.01 -26.97 -29.42
CA ARG A 23 -3.00 -27.76 -28.66
C ARG A 23 -3.50 -27.00 -27.41
N MET A 24 -2.59 -26.38 -26.67
CA MET A 24 -2.89 -25.47 -25.56
C MET A 24 -2.53 -24.05 -25.98
N THR A 25 -3.54 -23.27 -26.35
CA THR A 25 -3.37 -21.84 -26.64
C THR A 25 -3.38 -21.04 -25.34
N ARG A 26 -2.75 -19.87 -25.38
CA ARG A 26 -2.78 -18.89 -24.28
C ARG A 26 -4.21 -18.54 -23.83
N ALA A 27 -5.13 -18.37 -24.77
CA ALA A 27 -6.55 -18.11 -24.48
C ALA A 27 -7.26 -19.29 -23.80
N LYS A 28 -7.05 -20.53 -24.27
CA LYS A 28 -7.63 -21.73 -23.61
C LYS A 28 -7.12 -21.86 -22.17
N PHE A 29 -5.83 -21.64 -21.95
CA PHE A 29 -5.25 -21.64 -20.61
C PHE A 29 -5.87 -20.56 -19.71
N PHE A 30 -6.02 -19.33 -20.22
CA PHE A 30 -6.68 -18.25 -19.51
C PHE A 30 -8.09 -18.63 -19.02
N VAL A 31 -8.93 -19.15 -19.91
CA VAL A 31 -10.32 -19.52 -19.58
C VAL A 31 -10.37 -20.64 -18.54
N ILE A 32 -9.52 -21.68 -18.67
CA ILE A 32 -9.46 -22.77 -17.70
C ILE A 32 -9.10 -22.24 -16.31
N VAL A 33 -8.03 -21.44 -16.22
CA VAL A 33 -7.59 -20.86 -14.95
C VAL A 33 -8.64 -19.91 -14.37
N LEU A 34 -9.31 -19.11 -15.21
CA LEU A 34 -10.37 -18.21 -14.78
C LEU A 34 -11.52 -18.99 -14.15
N ILE A 35 -11.99 -20.08 -14.77
CA ILE A 35 -13.04 -20.94 -14.22
C ILE A 35 -12.58 -21.58 -12.92
N CYS A 36 -11.36 -22.13 -12.86
CA CYS A 36 -10.81 -22.72 -11.64
C CYS A 36 -10.73 -21.69 -10.51
N SER A 37 -10.26 -20.48 -10.79
CA SER A 37 -10.13 -19.41 -9.79
C SER A 37 -11.49 -18.89 -9.33
N PHE A 38 -12.44 -18.73 -10.26
CA PHE A 38 -13.82 -18.36 -9.98
C PHE A 38 -14.47 -19.39 -9.05
N SER A 39 -14.40 -20.67 -9.39
CA SER A 39 -14.98 -21.74 -8.57
C SER A 39 -14.25 -21.92 -7.24
N TRP A 40 -12.92 -21.80 -7.20
CA TRP A 40 -12.15 -21.95 -5.96
C TRP A 40 -12.48 -20.85 -4.97
N TYR A 41 -12.61 -19.59 -5.40
CA TYR A 41 -12.84 -18.44 -4.51
C TYR A 41 -14.16 -18.53 -3.72
N LEU A 42 -15.14 -19.32 -4.16
CA LEU A 42 -16.34 -19.61 -3.38
C LEU A 42 -16.02 -20.22 -1.99
N ILE A 43 -14.94 -21.02 -1.93
CA ILE A 43 -14.56 -21.72 -0.70
C ILE A 43 -13.97 -20.75 0.32
N PRO A 44 -12.82 -20.08 0.09
CA PRO A 44 -12.27 -19.13 1.06
C PRO A 44 -13.11 -17.86 1.18
N GLY A 45 -13.82 -17.44 0.12
CA GLY A 45 -14.60 -16.19 0.13
C GLY A 45 -15.94 -16.27 0.85
N TYR A 46 -16.50 -17.47 1.08
CA TYR A 46 -17.83 -17.62 1.68
C TYR A 46 -18.00 -18.88 2.54
N LEU A 47 -17.69 -20.06 1.99
CA LEU A 47 -17.96 -21.33 2.70
C LEU A 47 -17.01 -21.61 3.87
N PHE A 48 -15.76 -21.18 3.77
CA PHE A 48 -14.67 -21.51 4.71
C PHE A 48 -13.62 -20.37 4.74
N SER A 49 -13.98 -19.23 5.33
CA SER A 49 -13.11 -18.04 5.44
C SER A 49 -11.84 -18.26 6.26
N THR A 50 -11.79 -19.24 7.15
CA THR A 50 -10.56 -19.63 7.86
C THR A 50 -9.45 -20.10 6.89
N LEU A 51 -9.77 -20.55 5.67
CA LEU A 51 -8.73 -20.86 4.65
C LEU A 51 -8.00 -19.61 4.14
N SER A 52 -8.62 -18.43 4.27
CA SER A 52 -7.96 -17.16 3.96
C SER A 52 -6.88 -16.83 4.97
N SER A 53 -6.94 -17.33 6.21
CA SER A 53 -5.91 -17.16 7.25
C SER A 53 -5.77 -18.40 8.15
N ILE A 54 -4.89 -19.32 7.76
CA ILE A 54 -4.56 -20.54 8.49
C ILE A 54 -3.39 -20.27 9.44
N SER A 55 -3.70 -19.97 10.69
CA SER A 55 -2.72 -19.69 11.75
C SER A 55 -2.54 -20.90 12.66
N TRP A 56 -1.91 -21.97 12.17
CA TRP A 56 -1.83 -23.27 12.90
C TRP A 56 -1.14 -23.17 14.27
N VAL A 57 -0.22 -22.21 14.45
CA VAL A 57 0.42 -21.96 15.75
C VAL A 57 -0.60 -21.57 16.82
N CYS A 58 -1.63 -20.80 16.47
CA CYS A 58 -2.73 -20.48 17.38
C CYS A 58 -3.56 -21.70 17.74
N TRP A 59 -3.75 -22.64 16.80
CA TRP A 59 -4.51 -23.86 17.04
C TRP A 59 -3.78 -24.82 17.98
N VAL A 60 -2.45 -24.89 17.89
CA VAL A 60 -1.63 -25.70 18.79
C VAL A 60 -1.52 -25.08 20.19
N PHE A 61 -1.47 -23.74 20.28
CA PHE A 61 -1.32 -23.01 21.54
C PHE A 61 -2.50 -22.04 21.83
N PRO A 62 -3.72 -22.56 22.08
CA PRO A 62 -4.92 -21.73 22.19
C PRO A 62 -4.99 -20.87 23.46
N LYS A 63 -4.13 -21.11 24.45
CA LYS A 63 -4.13 -20.39 25.75
C LYS A 63 -2.96 -19.42 25.91
N SER A 64 -1.98 -19.43 25.01
CA SER A 64 -0.76 -18.62 25.16
C SER A 64 -0.89 -17.32 24.36
N VAL A 65 -0.86 -16.18 25.07
CA VAL A 65 -0.88 -14.84 24.45
C VAL A 65 0.33 -14.66 23.53
N THR A 66 1.53 -15.03 23.99
CA THR A 66 2.76 -14.87 23.21
C THR A 66 2.77 -15.76 21.96
N ALA A 67 2.31 -17.00 22.06
CA ALA A 67 2.22 -17.88 20.89
C ALA A 67 1.21 -17.35 19.85
N GLN A 68 0.09 -16.77 20.30
CA GLN A 68 -0.90 -16.18 19.38
C GLN A 68 -0.42 -14.86 18.77
N GLN A 69 0.30 -14.02 19.51
CA GLN A 69 0.94 -12.81 18.97
C GLN A 69 1.98 -13.16 17.89
N LEU A 70 2.74 -14.23 18.09
CA LEU A 70 3.72 -14.72 17.12
C LEU A 70 3.04 -15.38 15.92
N GLY A 71 2.01 -16.21 16.15
CA GLY A 71 1.39 -17.06 15.14
C GLY A 71 0.26 -16.42 14.32
N SER A 72 -0.41 -15.40 14.85
CA SER A 72 -1.53 -14.73 14.17
C SER A 72 -1.04 -14.02 12.91
N GLY A 73 -1.66 -14.34 11.78
CA GLY A 73 -1.37 -13.73 10.48
C GLY A 73 -2.06 -12.39 10.26
N MET A 74 -3.19 -12.16 10.94
CA MET A 74 -3.98 -10.94 10.79
C MET A 74 -3.66 -9.88 11.85
N LYS A 75 -3.41 -10.30 13.08
CA LYS A 75 -3.26 -9.45 14.28
C LYS A 75 -1.90 -9.64 14.96
N GLY A 76 -0.97 -10.33 14.32
CA GLY A 76 0.35 -10.67 14.88
C GLY A 76 1.46 -10.71 13.83
N LEU A 77 2.57 -11.36 14.18
CA LEU A 77 3.77 -11.45 13.33
C LEU A 77 3.68 -12.52 12.23
N GLY A 78 2.66 -13.38 12.27
CA GLY A 78 2.35 -14.34 11.20
C GLY A 78 3.30 -15.53 11.08
N LEU A 79 4.04 -15.90 12.13
CA LEU A 79 4.91 -17.08 12.11
C LEU A 79 4.10 -18.35 11.86
N GLY A 80 4.33 -18.98 10.71
CA GLY A 80 3.61 -20.18 10.30
C GLY A 80 2.20 -19.92 9.76
N ALA A 81 1.78 -18.67 9.60
CA ALA A 81 0.49 -18.36 9.01
C ALA A 81 0.53 -18.58 7.48
N LEU A 82 -0.45 -19.30 6.95
CA LEU A 82 -0.58 -19.63 5.53
C LEU A 82 -1.96 -19.24 5.01
N THR A 83 -2.06 -18.98 3.72
CA THR A 83 -3.34 -18.69 3.05
C THR A 83 -3.48 -19.53 1.80
N LEU A 84 -4.70 -19.96 1.53
CA LEU A 84 -5.10 -20.59 0.25
C LEU A 84 -5.98 -19.68 -0.59
N ASP A 85 -6.08 -18.41 -0.19
CA ASP A 85 -6.89 -17.40 -0.86
C ASP A 85 -6.00 -16.47 -1.69
N TRP A 86 -6.30 -16.41 -2.99
CA TRP A 86 -5.58 -15.55 -3.92
C TRP A 86 -5.78 -14.06 -3.62
N THR A 87 -6.93 -13.65 -3.06
CA THR A 87 -7.16 -12.25 -2.68
C THR A 87 -6.16 -11.78 -1.63
N VAL A 88 -5.85 -12.64 -0.65
CA VAL A 88 -4.89 -12.34 0.42
C VAL A 88 -3.48 -12.19 -0.16
N VAL A 89 -3.13 -12.99 -1.17
CA VAL A 89 -1.82 -12.91 -1.84
C VAL A 89 -1.69 -11.62 -2.66
N ALA A 90 -2.71 -11.22 -3.41
CA ALA A 90 -2.62 -10.15 -4.41
C ALA A 90 -3.05 -8.75 -3.92
N SER A 91 -3.82 -8.65 -2.82
CA SER A 91 -4.55 -7.44 -2.41
C SER A 91 -3.70 -6.18 -2.17
N PHE A 92 -2.54 -6.29 -1.51
CA PHE A 92 -1.78 -5.10 -1.06
C PHE A 92 -0.48 -4.83 -1.83
N LEU A 93 0.22 -5.88 -2.27
CA LEU A 93 1.51 -5.79 -2.97
C LEU A 93 1.39 -6.05 -4.48
N PHE A 94 0.15 -6.06 -4.99
CA PHE A 94 -0.20 -6.58 -6.31
C PHE A 94 0.23 -8.05 -6.50
N SER A 95 0.03 -8.57 -7.71
CA SER A 95 0.42 -9.95 -8.00
C SER A 95 1.95 -10.16 -7.89
N PRO A 96 2.41 -11.14 -7.08
CA PRO A 96 3.83 -11.46 -6.96
C PRO A 96 4.42 -12.07 -8.23
N LEU A 97 3.60 -12.62 -9.12
CA LEU A 97 4.05 -13.25 -10.37
C LEU A 97 4.64 -12.23 -11.36
N VAL A 98 4.33 -10.96 -11.16
CA VAL A 98 4.70 -9.87 -12.06
C VAL A 98 5.96 -9.16 -11.58
N SER A 99 6.21 -9.18 -10.27
CA SER A 99 7.31 -8.47 -9.65
C SER A 99 8.63 -9.22 -9.90
N PRO A 100 9.71 -8.52 -10.28
CA PRO A 100 10.99 -9.16 -10.55
C PRO A 100 11.56 -9.75 -9.24
N PHE A 101 12.24 -10.90 -9.34
CA PHE A 101 12.70 -11.64 -8.15
C PHE A 101 13.63 -10.81 -7.24
N PHE A 102 14.46 -9.93 -7.79
CA PHE A 102 15.31 -9.06 -6.95
C PHE A 102 14.47 -8.10 -6.09
N ALA A 103 13.34 -7.60 -6.59
CA ALA A 103 12.44 -6.73 -5.81
C ALA A 103 11.74 -7.54 -4.71
N ILE A 104 11.31 -8.77 -5.02
CA ILE A 104 10.76 -9.71 -4.02
C ILE A 104 11.78 -9.97 -2.91
N LEU A 105 13.04 -10.19 -3.26
CA LEU A 105 14.11 -10.43 -2.28
C LEU A 105 14.38 -9.20 -1.41
N ASN A 106 14.37 -7.99 -1.97
CA ASN A 106 14.52 -6.76 -1.19
C ASN A 106 13.36 -6.57 -0.21
N ILE A 107 12.11 -6.83 -0.64
CA ILE A 107 10.94 -6.80 0.25
C ILE A 107 11.06 -7.88 1.33
N PHE A 108 11.43 -9.11 0.97
CA PHE A 108 11.61 -10.20 1.93
C PHE A 108 12.62 -9.86 3.02
N VAL A 109 13.81 -9.37 2.62
CA VAL A 109 14.84 -8.98 3.58
C VAL A 109 14.37 -7.83 4.46
N GLY A 110 13.77 -6.79 3.87
CA GLY A 110 13.23 -5.65 4.62
C GLY A 110 12.13 -6.06 5.61
N TYR A 111 11.21 -6.91 5.17
CA TYR A 111 10.12 -7.46 5.97
C TYR A 111 10.65 -8.32 7.12
N VAL A 112 11.56 -9.26 6.86
CA VAL A 112 12.14 -10.13 7.91
C VAL A 112 12.91 -9.30 8.94
N LEU A 113 13.71 -8.33 8.49
CA LEU A 113 14.43 -7.44 9.39
C LEU A 113 13.46 -6.65 10.27
N LEU A 114 12.39 -6.08 9.72
CA LEU A 114 11.47 -5.27 10.50
C LEU A 114 10.58 -6.12 11.42
N VAL A 115 9.90 -7.13 10.87
CA VAL A 115 8.85 -7.91 11.56
C VAL A 115 9.43 -8.96 12.49
N TYR A 116 10.54 -9.62 12.11
CA TYR A 116 11.11 -10.72 12.90
C TYR A 116 12.37 -10.36 13.68
N ALA A 117 13.03 -9.22 13.39
CA ALA A 117 14.16 -8.76 14.19
C ALA A 117 13.85 -7.47 14.97
N VAL A 118 13.54 -6.36 14.29
CA VAL A 118 13.42 -5.04 14.93
C VAL A 118 12.21 -4.98 15.86
N ILE A 119 11.03 -5.44 15.45
CA ILE A 119 9.81 -5.44 16.29
C ILE A 119 9.99 -6.31 17.55
N PRO A 120 10.43 -7.58 17.46
CA PRO A 120 10.68 -8.41 18.64
C PRO A 120 11.72 -7.82 19.59
N LEU A 121 12.83 -7.30 19.07
CA LEU A 121 13.85 -6.62 19.88
C LEU A 121 13.27 -5.37 20.57
N ALA A 122 12.41 -4.65 19.87
CA ALA A 122 11.78 -3.44 20.37
C ALA A 122 10.73 -3.69 21.45
N TYR A 123 9.91 -4.71 21.25
CA TYR A 123 8.82 -5.08 22.16
C TYR A 123 9.37 -5.81 23.38
N TRP A 124 9.97 -7.00 23.19
CA TRP A 124 10.41 -7.86 24.29
C TRP A 124 11.82 -7.53 24.82
N GLY A 125 12.72 -7.04 23.96
CA GLY A 125 14.12 -6.82 24.35
C GLY A 125 14.34 -5.55 25.15
N PHE A 126 13.87 -4.41 24.63
CA PHE A 126 14.13 -3.09 25.20
C PHE A 126 12.89 -2.38 25.78
N ASP A 127 11.70 -2.96 25.61
CA ASP A 127 10.40 -2.36 25.98
C ASP A 127 10.29 -0.87 25.59
N MET A 128 10.65 -0.57 24.33
CA MET A 128 10.75 0.81 23.87
C MET A 128 9.38 1.48 23.92
N TYR A 129 9.31 2.62 24.62
CA TYR A 129 8.09 3.40 24.81
C TYR A 129 6.99 2.68 25.61
N ASN A 130 7.35 1.77 26.52
CA ASN A 130 6.41 0.92 27.26
C ASN A 130 5.53 0.08 26.32
N ALA A 131 6.16 -0.50 25.28
CA ALA A 131 5.52 -1.26 24.23
C ALA A 131 4.62 -2.39 24.76
N HIS A 132 5.00 -3.05 25.86
CA HIS A 132 4.21 -4.14 26.46
C HIS A 132 2.78 -3.75 26.85
N ARG A 133 2.52 -2.45 27.02
CA ARG A 133 1.19 -1.93 27.37
C ARG A 133 0.20 -1.96 26.20
N PHE A 134 0.71 -2.13 24.99
CA PHE A 134 -0.06 -2.06 23.76
C PHE A 134 0.00 -3.40 23.02
N PRO A 135 -0.98 -3.68 22.14
CA PRO A 135 -0.91 -4.82 21.24
C PRO A 135 0.34 -4.71 20.34
N ILE A 136 1.00 -5.83 20.06
CA ILE A 136 2.21 -5.86 19.23
C ILE A 136 1.94 -5.35 17.80
N PHE A 137 0.76 -5.63 17.27
CA PHE A 137 0.31 -5.23 15.94
C PHE A 137 -1.06 -4.55 16.03
N SER A 138 -1.09 -3.23 15.84
CA SER A 138 -2.33 -2.44 15.84
C SER A 138 -2.15 -1.11 15.15
N SER A 139 -3.17 -0.66 14.42
CA SER A 139 -3.26 0.70 13.86
C SER A 139 -3.88 1.71 14.83
N HIS A 140 -4.51 1.24 15.91
CA HIS A 140 -5.25 2.10 16.84
C HIS A 140 -4.32 2.97 17.70
N LEU A 141 -4.89 4.06 18.19
CA LEU A 141 -4.24 4.99 19.12
C LEU A 141 -4.59 4.64 20.57
N PHE A 142 -3.63 4.81 21.48
CA PHE A 142 -3.78 4.41 22.88
C PHE A 142 -3.41 5.52 23.88
N THR A 143 -4.05 5.48 25.04
CA THR A 143 -3.67 6.26 26.24
C THR A 143 -2.46 5.62 26.92
N SER A 144 -1.81 6.31 27.88
CA SER A 144 -0.67 5.75 28.62
C SER A 144 -0.98 4.50 29.45
N GLN A 145 -2.28 4.24 29.68
CA GLN A 145 -2.82 3.10 30.42
C GLN A 145 -3.11 1.88 29.53
N GLY A 146 -2.91 1.98 28.21
CA GLY A 146 -3.20 0.90 27.26
C GLY A 146 -4.64 0.84 26.75
N GLN A 147 -5.51 1.77 27.19
CA GLN A 147 -6.88 1.88 26.68
C GLN A 147 -6.93 2.60 25.34
N ARG A 148 -7.93 2.29 24.51
CA ARG A 148 -8.17 2.99 23.24
C ARG A 148 -8.33 4.49 23.49
N TYR A 149 -7.71 5.30 22.64
CA TYR A 149 -7.75 6.74 22.76
C TYR A 149 -9.07 7.28 22.21
N ASP A 150 -9.87 7.97 23.04
CA ASP A 150 -11.06 8.68 22.58
C ASP A 150 -10.68 9.94 21.80
N ILE A 151 -10.80 9.84 20.47
CA ILE A 151 -10.51 10.96 19.55
C ILE A 151 -11.64 11.97 19.55
N SER A 152 -12.89 11.52 19.72
CA SER A 152 -14.07 12.39 19.68
C SER A 152 -14.08 13.39 20.84
N ALA A 153 -13.54 13.00 21.99
CA ALA A 153 -13.41 13.88 23.15
C ALA A 153 -12.47 15.07 22.90
N ILE A 154 -11.39 14.90 22.12
CA ILE A 154 -10.35 15.94 21.92
C ILE A 154 -10.59 16.84 20.71
N VAL A 155 -11.65 16.60 19.94
CA VAL A 155 -12.02 17.40 18.76
C VAL A 155 -13.14 18.38 19.16
N ASN A 156 -12.99 19.65 18.80
CA ASN A 156 -14.04 20.66 18.99
C ASN A 156 -15.02 20.68 17.79
N ASP A 157 -16.10 21.46 17.91
CA ASP A 157 -17.13 21.59 16.86
C ASP A 157 -16.60 22.16 15.52
N LYS A 158 -15.38 22.69 15.50
CA LYS A 158 -14.69 23.22 14.30
C LYS A 158 -13.67 22.23 13.71
N PHE A 159 -13.67 20.98 14.16
CA PHE A 159 -12.67 19.97 13.81
C PHE A 159 -11.22 20.34 14.18
N GLU A 160 -11.03 21.20 15.17
CA GLU A 160 -9.72 21.56 15.71
C GLU A 160 -9.47 20.89 17.07
N ILE A 161 -8.19 20.83 17.47
CA ILE A 161 -7.79 20.19 18.73
C ILE A 161 -8.21 21.01 19.96
N ASN A 162 -8.98 20.41 20.86
CA ASN A 162 -9.23 20.93 22.20
C ASN A 162 -8.05 20.62 23.11
N ARG A 163 -7.25 21.65 23.41
CA ARG A 163 -6.01 21.50 24.20
C ARG A 163 -6.26 21.05 25.63
N GLN A 164 -7.30 21.55 26.28
CA GLN A 164 -7.58 21.23 27.68
C GLN A 164 -7.92 19.75 27.83
N LYS A 165 -8.85 19.24 27.01
CA LYS A 165 -9.22 17.82 27.02
C LYS A 165 -8.07 16.91 26.59
N TYR A 166 -7.23 17.37 25.67
CA TYR A 166 -6.01 16.65 25.29
C TYR A 166 -5.02 16.54 26.45
N GLU A 167 -4.84 17.60 27.24
CA GLU A 167 -3.98 17.57 28.43
C GLU A 167 -4.56 16.69 29.55
N GLU A 168 -5.89 16.66 29.71
CA GLU A 168 -6.59 15.79 30.66
C GLU A 168 -6.45 14.30 30.30
N GLN A 169 -6.63 13.94 29.02
CA GLN A 169 -6.54 12.56 28.55
C GLN A 169 -5.08 12.07 28.39
N GLY A 170 -4.15 13.02 28.21
CA GLY A 170 -2.73 12.76 28.10
C GLY A 170 -2.24 12.48 26.68
N ARG A 171 -0.95 12.19 26.55
CA ARG A 171 -0.30 12.01 25.24
C ARG A 171 -0.76 10.73 24.55
N ILE A 172 -0.86 10.80 23.22
CA ILE A 172 -1.14 9.64 22.37
C ILE A 172 0.07 8.72 22.33
N ASN A 173 -0.19 7.43 22.50
CA ASN A 173 0.78 6.35 22.32
C ASN A 173 0.37 5.49 21.13
N LEU A 174 1.37 5.04 20.40
CA LEU A 174 1.26 4.16 19.25
C LEU A 174 1.76 2.76 19.61
N SER A 175 1.23 1.74 18.94
CA SER A 175 1.84 0.42 18.98
C SER A 175 3.29 0.49 18.45
N ILE A 176 4.17 -0.38 18.93
CA ILE A 176 5.58 -0.37 18.51
C ILE A 176 5.72 -0.63 17.00
N PHE A 177 4.87 -1.52 16.47
CA PHE A 177 4.78 -1.80 15.04
C PHE A 177 4.44 -0.54 14.26
N PHE A 178 3.40 0.21 14.66
CA PHE A 178 2.98 1.40 13.93
C PHE A 178 4.01 2.53 14.00
N ALA A 179 4.63 2.72 15.17
CA ALA A 179 5.71 3.70 15.33
C ALA A 179 6.93 3.37 14.45
N LEU A 180 7.36 2.10 14.41
CA LEU A 180 8.47 1.65 13.58
C LEU A 180 8.13 1.72 12.09
N SER A 181 6.92 1.32 11.68
CA SER A 181 6.47 1.46 10.28
C SER A 181 6.56 2.91 9.80
N TYR A 182 6.19 3.90 10.63
CA TYR A 182 6.41 5.31 10.29
C TYR A 182 7.89 5.68 10.21
N GLY A 183 8.72 5.22 11.16
CA GLY A 183 10.17 5.44 11.12
C GLY A 183 10.80 4.92 9.82
N PHE A 184 10.53 3.67 9.45
CA PHE A 184 10.98 3.10 8.18
C PHE A 184 10.36 3.79 6.96
N GLY A 185 9.13 4.30 7.08
CA GLY A 185 8.52 5.19 6.09
C GLY A 185 9.33 6.47 5.85
N PHE A 186 9.80 7.15 6.90
CA PHE A 186 10.70 8.31 6.77
C PHE A 186 12.00 7.94 6.07
N ALA A 187 12.59 6.79 6.45
CA ALA A 187 13.82 6.31 5.84
C ALA A 187 13.63 6.01 4.35
N THR A 188 12.49 5.45 3.96
CA THR A 188 12.13 5.12 2.58
C THR A 188 12.09 6.36 1.69
N ILE A 189 11.48 7.45 2.18
CA ILE A 189 11.34 8.70 1.41
C ILE A 189 12.72 9.34 1.18
N ALA A 190 13.54 9.45 2.23
CA ALA A 190 14.90 9.97 2.11
C ALA A 190 15.80 9.08 1.24
N SER A 191 15.65 7.77 1.37
CA SER A 191 16.34 6.77 0.56
C SER A 191 15.95 6.86 -0.92
N THR A 192 14.68 7.12 -1.22
CA THR A 192 14.18 7.24 -2.60
C THR A 192 14.91 8.34 -3.37
N LEU A 193 15.05 9.52 -2.78
CA LEU A 193 15.73 10.65 -3.42
C LEU A 193 17.22 10.37 -3.62
N THR A 194 17.90 9.88 -2.58
CA THR A 194 19.35 9.62 -2.61
C THR A 194 19.71 8.43 -3.52
N HIS A 195 18.92 7.36 -3.49
CA HIS A 195 19.10 6.20 -4.36
C HIS A 195 18.93 6.58 -5.84
N VAL A 196 17.88 7.31 -6.19
CA VAL A 196 17.66 7.74 -7.59
C VAL A 196 18.77 8.68 -8.05
N ALA A 197 19.18 9.65 -7.21
CA ALA A 197 20.26 10.57 -7.54
C ALA A 197 21.59 9.84 -7.81
N LEU A 198 21.96 8.85 -6.99
CA LEU A 198 23.27 8.18 -7.09
C LEU A 198 23.32 7.07 -8.13
N PHE A 199 22.27 6.22 -8.20
CA PHE A 199 22.26 5.06 -9.10
C PHE A 199 21.75 5.41 -10.49
N TYR A 200 20.72 6.24 -10.59
CA TYR A 200 20.06 6.55 -11.85
C TYR A 200 20.38 7.96 -12.36
N GLY A 201 20.98 8.86 -11.57
CA GLY A 201 21.20 10.26 -11.94
C GLY A 201 21.99 10.44 -13.24
N SER A 202 23.05 9.66 -13.45
CA SER A 202 23.83 9.70 -14.69
C SER A 202 23.02 9.21 -15.91
N GLU A 203 22.21 8.15 -15.73
CA GLU A 203 21.32 7.67 -16.79
C GLU A 203 20.23 8.70 -17.09
N ILE A 204 19.59 9.28 -16.08
CA ILE A 204 18.57 10.33 -16.24
C ILE A 204 19.14 11.48 -17.06
N TYR A 205 20.32 11.97 -16.70
CA TYR A 205 20.97 13.08 -17.42
C TYR A 205 21.30 12.70 -18.87
N ASN A 206 21.86 11.50 -19.09
CA ASN A 206 22.19 11.02 -20.42
C ASN A 206 20.94 10.82 -21.29
N ARG A 207 19.86 10.30 -20.72
CA ARG A 207 18.56 10.10 -21.40
C ARG A 207 17.88 11.42 -21.70
N TYR A 208 17.94 12.38 -20.78
CA TYR A 208 17.46 13.75 -20.99
C TYR A 208 18.23 14.43 -22.13
N ARG A 209 19.56 14.28 -22.20
CA ARG A 209 20.35 14.80 -23.33
C ARG A 209 20.04 14.06 -24.64
N ALA A 210 19.83 12.74 -24.57
CA ALA A 210 19.52 11.91 -25.72
C ALA A 210 18.09 12.14 -26.26
N SER A 211 17.11 12.55 -25.44
CA SER A 211 15.77 12.86 -25.95
C SER A 211 15.78 14.05 -26.92
N PHE A 212 16.77 14.93 -26.83
CA PHE A 212 16.94 16.06 -27.75
C PHE A 212 17.77 15.73 -29.00
N LYS A 213 18.62 14.68 -28.97
CA LYS A 213 19.65 14.44 -30.03
C LYS A 213 19.80 12.99 -30.49
N GLY A 214 19.12 12.04 -29.86
CA GLY A 214 19.37 10.60 -29.98
C GLY A 214 18.69 9.91 -31.15
N LYS A 215 19.16 8.71 -31.48
CA LYS A 215 18.53 7.81 -32.47
C LYS A 215 17.27 7.17 -31.89
N ASP A 216 16.17 7.32 -32.60
CA ASP A 216 14.89 6.71 -32.23
C ASP A 216 14.95 5.17 -32.26
N ASP A 217 14.43 4.58 -31.18
CA ASP A 217 14.14 3.15 -31.05
C ASP A 217 13.13 2.69 -32.14
N ILE A 218 13.17 1.41 -32.51
CA ILE A 218 12.25 0.76 -33.45
C ILE A 218 10.80 0.98 -33.00
N HIS A 219 10.53 0.87 -31.68
CA HIS A 219 9.18 1.11 -31.19
C HIS A 219 8.72 2.56 -31.41
N THR A 220 9.59 3.54 -31.24
CA THR A 220 9.32 4.95 -31.52
C THR A 220 9.10 5.20 -33.01
N ARG A 221 9.93 4.60 -33.87
CA ARG A 221 9.76 4.67 -35.34
C ARG A 221 8.41 4.13 -35.80
N LEU A 222 7.97 3.00 -35.24
CA LEU A 222 6.65 2.43 -35.53
C LEU A 222 5.50 3.32 -35.03
N MET A 223 5.70 4.06 -33.94
CA MET A 223 4.69 4.96 -33.38
C MET A 223 4.56 6.28 -34.16
N ARG A 224 5.56 6.71 -34.94
CA ARG A 224 5.51 7.94 -35.75
C ARG A 224 4.36 7.98 -36.77
N ARG A 225 3.75 6.83 -37.09
CA ARG A 225 2.54 6.77 -37.92
C ARG A 225 1.35 7.47 -37.26
N TYR A 226 1.32 7.51 -35.93
CA TYR A 226 0.24 8.14 -35.18
C TYR A 226 0.58 9.59 -34.85
N ALA A 227 -0.42 10.45 -34.94
CA ALA A 227 -0.26 11.85 -34.56
C ALA A 227 -0.05 11.97 -33.04
N ASP A 228 0.97 12.73 -32.66
CA ASP A 228 1.24 13.02 -31.26
C ASP A 228 0.12 13.84 -30.61
N ILE A 229 0.07 13.78 -29.28
CA ILE A 229 -0.89 14.54 -28.48
C ILE A 229 -0.45 16.00 -28.48
N PRO A 230 -1.32 16.93 -28.90
CA PRO A 230 -1.01 18.35 -28.82
C PRO A 230 -0.71 18.75 -27.37
N SER A 231 0.41 19.43 -27.12
CA SER A 231 0.81 19.82 -25.76
C SER A 231 -0.24 20.68 -25.04
N TRP A 232 -1.06 21.43 -25.79
CA TRP A 232 -2.14 22.25 -25.23
C TRP A 232 -3.23 21.44 -24.52
N TRP A 233 -3.41 20.15 -24.82
CA TRP A 233 -4.36 19.29 -24.09
C TRP A 233 -3.94 19.15 -22.62
N PHE A 234 -2.64 18.95 -22.38
CA PHE A 234 -2.09 18.86 -21.04
C PHE A 234 -2.15 20.20 -20.30
N TYR A 235 -1.82 21.30 -20.99
CA TYR A 235 -1.90 22.64 -20.40
C TYR A 235 -3.34 23.02 -20.05
N LEU A 236 -4.30 22.73 -20.93
CA LEU A 236 -5.72 22.97 -20.67
C LEU A 236 -6.19 22.16 -19.46
N LEU A 237 -5.88 20.86 -19.43
CA LEU A 237 -6.26 20.00 -18.32
C LEU A 237 -5.66 20.49 -17.00
N LEU A 238 -4.38 20.86 -16.99
CA LEU A 238 -3.69 21.42 -15.83
C LEU A 238 -4.33 22.73 -15.35
N VAL A 239 -4.63 23.65 -16.26
CA VAL A 239 -5.25 24.94 -15.91
C VAL A 239 -6.65 24.73 -15.35
N VAL A 240 -7.46 23.87 -15.98
CA VAL A 240 -8.82 23.58 -15.51
C VAL A 240 -8.80 22.91 -14.14
N THR A 241 -7.95 21.90 -13.92
CA THR A 241 -7.90 21.21 -12.62
C THR A 241 -7.40 22.12 -11.51
N ILE A 242 -6.34 22.90 -11.75
CA ILE A 242 -5.86 23.89 -10.77
C ILE A 242 -6.93 24.94 -10.49
N ALA A 243 -7.63 25.45 -11.50
CA ALA A 243 -8.67 26.45 -11.31
C ALA A 243 -9.83 25.92 -10.46
N VAL A 244 -10.30 24.69 -10.74
CA VAL A 244 -11.36 24.04 -9.95
C VAL A 244 -10.89 23.79 -8.51
N SER A 245 -9.68 23.26 -8.32
CA SER A 245 -9.11 23.02 -6.99
C SER A 245 -8.92 24.32 -6.20
N LEU A 246 -8.50 25.40 -6.85
CA LEU A 246 -8.34 26.72 -6.23
C LEU A 246 -9.69 27.34 -5.88
N ALA A 247 -10.70 27.19 -6.74
CA ALA A 247 -12.07 27.62 -6.44
C ALA A 247 -12.61 26.89 -5.19
N LEU A 248 -12.39 25.58 -5.07
CA LEU A 248 -12.77 24.81 -3.87
C LEU A 248 -12.05 25.33 -2.62
N CYS A 249 -10.75 25.62 -2.69
CA CYS A 249 -10.00 26.15 -1.54
C CYS A 249 -10.43 27.57 -1.14
N ILE A 250 -10.92 28.39 -2.07
CA ILE A 250 -11.34 29.78 -1.79
C ILE A 250 -12.80 29.84 -1.33
N PHE A 251 -13.72 29.19 -2.06
CA PHE A 251 -15.16 29.31 -1.80
C PHE A 251 -15.66 28.36 -0.71
N LEU A 252 -15.05 27.18 -0.54
CA LEU A 252 -15.40 26.20 0.49
C LEU A 252 -14.35 26.17 1.62
N ASN A 253 -13.76 27.31 1.95
CA ASN A 253 -12.69 27.40 2.95
C ASN A 253 -13.16 26.93 4.35
N ASP A 254 -14.43 27.12 4.69
CA ASP A 254 -14.99 26.70 5.98
C ASP A 254 -14.99 25.16 6.14
N GLU A 255 -15.14 24.42 5.04
CA GLU A 255 -15.11 22.94 5.03
C GLU A 255 -13.71 22.38 4.76
N VAL A 256 -13.00 22.92 3.76
CA VAL A 256 -11.70 22.38 3.31
C VAL A 256 -10.55 22.82 4.23
N GLN A 257 -10.69 23.98 4.90
CA GLN A 257 -9.73 24.56 5.86
C GLN A 257 -8.30 24.78 5.31
N MET A 258 -8.09 24.60 4.01
CA MET A 258 -6.79 24.59 3.35
C MET A 258 -6.54 25.94 2.65
N PRO A 259 -5.43 26.63 2.95
CA PRO A 259 -5.12 27.88 2.28
C PRO A 259 -4.72 27.67 0.81
N TRP A 260 -5.02 28.65 -0.04
CA TRP A 260 -4.74 28.58 -1.49
C TRP A 260 -3.26 28.28 -1.83
N TRP A 261 -2.31 28.77 -1.03
CA TRP A 261 -0.88 28.51 -1.23
C TRP A 261 -0.52 27.06 -0.95
N GLY A 262 -1.27 26.37 -0.08
CA GLY A 262 -1.09 24.97 0.24
C GLY A 262 -1.30 24.08 -0.99
N LEU A 263 -2.24 24.43 -1.87
CA LEU A 263 -2.50 23.71 -3.12
C LEU A 263 -1.28 23.79 -4.05
N LEU A 264 -0.74 24.98 -4.26
CA LEU A 264 0.46 25.19 -5.09
C LEU A 264 1.66 24.44 -4.51
N PHE A 265 1.80 24.44 -3.18
CA PHE A 265 2.85 23.72 -2.51
C PHE A 265 2.71 22.19 -2.64
N ALA A 266 1.49 21.65 -2.54
CA ALA A 266 1.21 20.24 -2.78
C ALA A 266 1.55 19.83 -4.23
N ALA A 267 1.16 20.66 -5.21
CA ALA A 267 1.47 20.43 -6.62
C ALA A 267 2.98 20.45 -6.90
N ALA A 268 3.72 21.40 -6.30
CA ALA A 268 5.18 21.46 -6.41
C ALA A 268 5.85 20.21 -5.82
N MET A 269 5.38 19.75 -4.65
CA MET A 269 5.89 18.54 -4.03
C MET A 269 5.61 17.30 -4.88
N ALA A 270 4.38 17.14 -5.37
CA ALA A 270 4.01 16.05 -6.27
C ALA A 270 4.91 16.03 -7.52
N PHE A 271 5.14 17.19 -8.14
CA PHE A 271 6.00 17.32 -9.32
C PHE A 271 7.44 16.84 -9.07
N ILE A 272 8.06 17.25 -7.96
CA ILE A 272 9.44 16.87 -7.61
C ILE A 272 9.55 15.36 -7.39
N PHE A 273 8.61 14.77 -6.65
CA PHE A 273 8.67 13.36 -6.27
C PHE A 273 8.15 12.40 -7.35
N THR A 274 7.41 12.89 -8.35
CA THR A 274 6.89 12.06 -9.45
C THR A 274 8.02 11.36 -10.20
N LEU A 275 9.11 12.05 -10.53
CA LEU A 275 10.21 11.45 -11.30
C LEU A 275 10.93 10.33 -10.54
N PRO A 276 11.45 10.54 -9.30
CA PRO A 276 12.10 9.48 -8.54
C PRO A 276 11.21 8.26 -8.29
N ILE A 277 9.95 8.50 -7.90
CA ILE A 277 9.02 7.41 -7.58
C ILE A 277 8.66 6.62 -8.84
N SER A 278 8.42 7.29 -9.97
CA SER A 278 8.16 6.62 -11.26
C SER A 278 9.30 5.68 -11.69
N ILE A 279 10.57 6.07 -11.43
CA ILE A 279 11.74 5.24 -11.78
C ILE A 279 11.78 3.97 -10.92
N ILE A 280 11.53 4.10 -9.62
CA ILE A 280 11.48 2.95 -8.71
C ILE A 280 10.30 2.05 -9.11
N THR A 281 9.09 2.59 -9.27
CA THR A 281 7.91 1.82 -9.69
C THR A 281 8.14 1.10 -11.01
N ALA A 282 8.73 1.76 -12.01
CA ALA A 282 9.01 1.13 -13.29
C ALA A 282 10.01 -0.04 -13.16
N THR A 283 11.03 0.09 -12.31
CA THR A 283 12.09 -0.93 -12.20
C THR A 283 11.73 -2.09 -11.26
N THR A 284 11.03 -1.81 -10.16
CA THR A 284 10.77 -2.79 -9.09
C THR A 284 9.32 -3.24 -9.00
N ASN A 285 8.40 -2.59 -9.72
CA ASN A 285 6.95 -2.78 -9.60
C ASN A 285 6.41 -2.44 -8.19
N GLN A 286 7.17 -1.68 -7.40
CA GLN A 286 6.81 -1.23 -6.06
C GLN A 286 6.83 0.28 -6.01
N THR A 287 5.81 0.89 -5.40
CA THR A 287 5.63 2.35 -5.41
C THR A 287 5.80 2.90 -4.00
N PRO A 288 6.93 3.57 -3.71
CA PRO A 288 7.09 4.28 -2.44
C PRO A 288 5.97 5.31 -2.24
N GLY A 289 5.35 5.31 -1.06
CA GLY A 289 4.27 6.23 -0.72
C GLY A 289 4.77 7.63 -0.34
N LEU A 290 4.13 8.68 -0.87
CA LEU A 290 4.37 10.08 -0.50
C LEU A 290 3.56 10.52 0.74
N ASN A 291 2.60 9.71 1.18
CA ASN A 291 1.64 10.03 2.22
C ASN A 291 2.26 10.63 3.48
N ILE A 292 3.34 10.02 3.95
CA ILE A 292 3.93 10.38 5.24
C ILE A 292 4.61 11.75 5.17
N ILE A 293 5.31 12.09 4.09
CA ILE A 293 6.03 13.38 4.00
C ILE A 293 5.06 14.53 3.76
N THR A 294 4.01 14.34 2.97
CA THR A 294 2.99 15.38 2.76
C THR A 294 2.28 15.71 4.07
N GLU A 295 1.89 14.68 4.81
CA GLU A 295 1.26 14.81 6.12
C GLU A 295 2.22 15.41 7.17
N TYR A 296 3.49 14.99 7.17
CA TYR A 296 4.50 15.55 8.07
C TYR A 296 4.72 17.04 7.83
N VAL A 297 4.95 17.45 6.59
CA VAL A 297 5.27 18.85 6.28
C VAL A 297 4.07 19.75 6.57
N MET A 298 2.87 19.38 6.13
CA MET A 298 1.70 20.21 6.35
C MET A 298 1.29 20.23 7.83
N GLY A 299 1.42 19.11 8.53
CA GLY A 299 1.20 19.04 9.98
C GLY A 299 2.15 19.89 10.81
N VAL A 300 3.39 20.13 10.34
CA VAL A 300 4.31 21.09 10.97
C VAL A 300 3.86 22.54 10.71
N ILE A 301 3.38 22.85 9.50
CA ILE A 301 3.03 24.21 9.09
C ILE A 301 1.68 24.65 9.66
N LEU A 302 0.64 23.82 9.57
CA LEU A 302 -0.71 24.06 10.11
C LEU A 302 -1.11 22.96 11.12
N PRO A 303 -0.50 22.92 12.31
CA PRO A 303 -0.89 21.96 13.34
C PRO A 303 -2.29 22.26 13.87
N GLY A 304 -3.07 21.22 14.17
CA GLY A 304 -4.42 21.36 14.73
C GLY A 304 -5.54 21.35 13.70
N ARG A 305 -5.23 21.20 12.41
CA ARG A 305 -6.19 21.20 11.29
C ARG A 305 -6.14 19.88 10.51
N PRO A 306 -6.86 18.85 10.94
CA PRO A 306 -6.82 17.53 10.31
C PRO A 306 -7.35 17.55 8.88
N ILE A 307 -8.41 18.31 8.59
CA ILE A 307 -9.01 18.36 7.24
C ILE A 307 -8.04 18.99 6.24
N ALA A 308 -7.42 20.12 6.59
CA ALA A 308 -6.41 20.77 5.75
C ALA A 308 -5.23 19.83 5.43
N ASN A 309 -4.79 19.04 6.41
CA ASN A 309 -3.72 18.07 6.26
C ASN A 309 -4.11 16.92 5.31
N VAL A 310 -5.32 16.37 5.49
CA VAL A 310 -5.89 15.34 4.61
C VAL A 310 -6.02 15.84 3.18
N CYS A 311 -6.53 17.06 2.96
CA CYS A 311 -6.63 17.67 1.64
C CYS A 311 -5.25 17.84 1.00
N PHE A 312 -4.26 18.33 1.75
CA PHE A 312 -2.88 18.46 1.27
C PHE A 312 -2.28 17.11 0.85
N LYS A 313 -2.45 16.08 1.68
CA LYS A 313 -2.03 14.71 1.37
C LYS A 313 -2.68 14.20 0.08
N THR A 314 -3.99 14.35 -0.06
CA THR A 314 -4.72 13.89 -1.24
C THR A 314 -4.21 14.59 -2.50
N TYR A 315 -4.07 15.92 -2.49
CA TYR A 315 -3.52 16.67 -3.63
C TYR A 315 -2.06 16.33 -3.93
N GLY A 316 -1.22 16.06 -2.92
CA GLY A 316 0.18 15.71 -3.14
C GLY A 316 0.37 14.26 -3.64
N TYR A 317 -0.22 13.29 -2.93
CA TYR A 317 0.00 11.87 -3.16
C TYR A 317 -0.87 11.29 -4.28
N MET A 318 -2.18 11.58 -4.32
CA MET A 318 -3.07 11.01 -5.34
C MET A 318 -2.74 11.57 -6.74
N SER A 319 -2.39 12.85 -6.84
CA SER A 319 -1.98 13.44 -8.13
C SER A 319 -0.70 12.78 -8.66
N MET A 320 0.27 12.49 -7.79
CA MET A 320 1.47 11.74 -8.15
C MET A 320 1.14 10.29 -8.54
N ALA A 321 0.33 9.58 -7.75
CA ALA A 321 -0.08 8.21 -8.05
C ALA A 321 -0.80 8.11 -9.41
N GLN A 322 -1.68 9.07 -9.70
CA GLN A 322 -2.37 9.17 -10.98
C GLN A 322 -1.39 9.47 -12.12
N ALA A 323 -0.38 10.33 -11.90
CA ALA A 323 0.66 10.58 -12.89
C ALA A 323 1.47 9.31 -13.21
N VAL A 324 1.81 8.49 -12.20
CA VAL A 324 2.49 7.20 -12.40
C VAL A 324 1.62 6.22 -13.17
N SER A 325 0.33 6.12 -12.82
CA SER A 325 -0.64 5.27 -13.52
C SER A 325 -0.77 5.67 -15.00
N PHE A 326 -0.89 6.97 -15.25
CA PHE A 326 -0.98 7.54 -16.59
C PHE A 326 0.27 7.27 -17.45
N LEU A 327 1.48 7.33 -16.84
CA LEU A 327 2.73 6.94 -17.49
C LEU A 327 2.77 5.43 -17.81
N ASN A 328 2.26 4.60 -16.91
CA ASN A 328 2.17 3.15 -17.11
C ASN A 328 1.31 2.82 -18.34
N ASP A 329 0.15 3.46 -18.46
CA ASP A 329 -0.75 3.24 -19.59
C ASP A 329 -0.19 3.76 -20.92
N PHE A 330 0.53 4.89 -20.92
CA PHE A 330 1.24 5.31 -22.13
C PHE A 330 2.32 4.31 -22.55
N LYS A 331 2.96 3.66 -21.57
CA LYS A 331 3.90 2.58 -21.86
C LYS A 331 3.19 1.37 -22.47
N LEU A 332 2.03 0.99 -21.94
CA LEU A 332 1.15 -0.03 -22.53
C LEU A 332 0.81 0.30 -23.99
N GLY A 333 0.33 1.53 -24.25
CA GLY A 333 0.02 2.00 -25.60
C GLY A 333 1.23 1.92 -26.54
N HIS A 334 2.43 2.21 -26.04
CA HIS A 334 3.68 2.10 -26.80
C HIS A 334 4.08 0.64 -27.13
N TYR A 335 3.78 -0.31 -26.23
CA TYR A 335 4.00 -1.75 -26.45
C TYR A 335 2.99 -2.34 -27.43
N MET A 336 1.73 -1.93 -27.34
CA MET A 336 0.61 -2.44 -28.15
C MET A 336 0.39 -1.69 -29.46
N LYS A 337 1.09 -0.57 -29.69
CA LYS A 337 0.94 0.29 -30.87
C LYS A 337 -0.45 0.91 -30.98
N ILE A 338 -0.98 1.39 -29.86
CA ILE A 338 -2.26 2.08 -29.81
C ILE A 338 -2.05 3.59 -30.04
N PRO A 339 -2.91 4.28 -30.83
CA PRO A 339 -2.80 5.72 -31.07
C PRO A 339 -2.75 6.52 -29.75
N PRO A 340 -1.77 7.43 -29.55
CA PRO A 340 -1.62 8.19 -28.31
C PRO A 340 -2.83 9.05 -27.93
N ARG A 341 -3.47 9.69 -28.92
CA ARG A 341 -4.67 10.52 -28.70
C ARG A 341 -5.86 9.73 -28.16
N SER A 342 -6.06 8.52 -28.67
CA SER A 342 -7.10 7.62 -28.20
C SER A 342 -6.83 7.16 -26.77
N MET A 343 -5.58 6.83 -26.44
CA MET A 343 -5.19 6.48 -25.06
C MET A 343 -5.49 7.62 -24.08
N PHE A 344 -5.10 8.85 -24.43
CA PHE A 344 -5.39 10.03 -23.60
C PHE A 344 -6.90 10.21 -23.34
N LEU A 345 -7.72 10.15 -24.38
CA LEU A 345 -9.17 10.34 -24.25
C LEU A 345 -9.82 9.24 -23.40
N VAL A 346 -9.44 7.98 -23.62
CA VAL A 346 -9.98 6.85 -22.85
C VAL A 346 -9.59 6.95 -21.37
N GLN A 347 -8.34 7.34 -21.07
CA GLN A 347 -7.90 7.56 -19.69
C GLN A 347 -8.64 8.72 -19.03
N PHE A 348 -8.82 9.83 -19.73
CA PHE A 348 -9.54 10.99 -19.22
C PHE A 348 -10.99 10.64 -18.89
N ILE A 349 -11.71 10.03 -19.84
CA ILE A 349 -13.10 9.58 -19.65
C ILE A 349 -13.17 8.53 -18.54
N GLY A 350 -12.26 7.55 -18.56
CA GLY A 350 -12.18 6.50 -17.54
C GLY A 350 -11.96 7.06 -16.13
N THR A 351 -11.13 8.09 -15.98
CA THR A 351 -10.88 8.75 -14.69
C THR A 351 -12.13 9.45 -14.18
N ILE A 352 -12.87 10.15 -15.05
CA ILE A 352 -14.13 10.83 -14.68
C ILE A 352 -15.18 9.79 -14.28
N LEU A 353 -15.36 8.73 -15.08
CA LEU A 353 -16.31 7.67 -14.79
C LEU A 353 -15.98 6.96 -13.48
N ALA A 354 -14.73 6.54 -13.30
CA ALA A 354 -14.28 5.85 -12.09
C ALA A 354 -14.44 6.75 -10.86
N GLY A 355 -14.05 8.02 -10.93
CA GLY A 355 -14.25 8.98 -9.84
C GLY A 355 -15.72 9.15 -9.46
N THR A 356 -16.60 9.30 -10.46
CA THR A 356 -18.04 9.48 -10.23
C THR A 356 -18.69 8.23 -9.62
N ILE A 357 -18.38 7.05 -10.16
CA ILE A 357 -18.93 5.77 -9.68
C ILE A 357 -18.43 5.49 -8.27
N ASN A 358 -17.13 5.67 -7.99
CA ASN A 358 -16.59 5.43 -6.65
C ASN A 358 -17.22 6.35 -5.60
N ILE A 359 -17.43 7.64 -5.92
CA ILE A 359 -18.11 8.58 -5.02
C ILE A 359 -19.58 8.16 -4.80
N ALA A 360 -20.30 7.80 -5.87
CA ALA A 360 -21.69 7.38 -5.77
C ALA A 360 -21.85 6.11 -4.92
N VAL A 361 -20.98 5.12 -5.12
CA VAL A 361 -20.98 3.87 -4.33
C VAL A 361 -20.61 4.15 -2.88
N ALA A 362 -19.60 4.99 -2.62
CA ALA A 362 -19.23 5.36 -1.26
C ALA A 362 -20.40 6.06 -0.52
N TRP A 363 -21.06 7.01 -1.19
CA TRP A 363 -22.24 7.68 -0.64
C TRP A 363 -23.39 6.71 -0.37
N TRP A 364 -23.64 5.77 -1.28
CA TRP A 364 -24.66 4.74 -1.12
C TRP A 364 -24.38 3.81 0.07
N LEU A 365 -23.13 3.35 0.23
CA LEU A 365 -22.72 2.50 1.34
C LEU A 365 -22.89 3.22 2.69
N LEU A 366 -22.44 4.48 2.77
CA LEU A 366 -22.53 5.29 4.00
C LEU A 366 -23.98 5.59 4.43
N THR A 367 -24.92 5.69 3.48
CA THR A 367 -26.33 6.00 3.77
C THR A 367 -27.19 4.76 4.05
N THR A 368 -26.78 3.60 3.53
CA THR A 368 -27.57 2.36 3.59
C THR A 368 -27.14 1.44 4.73
N ILE A 369 -25.83 1.34 5.01
CA ILE A 369 -25.29 0.39 5.99
C ILE A 369 -25.20 1.07 7.36
N LYS A 370 -25.91 0.52 8.35
CA LYS A 370 -25.86 1.00 9.73
C LYS A 370 -24.53 0.59 10.38
N ASN A 371 -23.93 1.49 11.16
CA ASN A 371 -22.69 1.27 11.92
C ASN A 371 -21.48 0.84 11.06
N ILE A 372 -21.43 1.26 9.79
CA ILE A 372 -20.29 1.00 8.92
C ILE A 372 -18.98 1.48 9.57
N CYS A 373 -17.92 0.67 9.47
CA CYS A 373 -16.60 0.94 10.04
C CYS A 373 -16.53 0.99 11.59
N GLN A 374 -17.58 0.56 12.31
CA GLN A 374 -17.63 0.50 13.78
C GLN A 374 -17.56 -0.95 14.29
N ASP A 375 -16.35 -1.50 14.41
CA ASP A 375 -16.12 -2.91 14.73
C ASP A 375 -16.81 -3.41 16.02
N GLU A 376 -16.99 -2.54 17.02
CA GLU A 376 -17.61 -2.91 18.30
C GLU A 376 -19.13 -3.11 18.21
N LEU A 377 -19.76 -2.45 17.23
CA LEU A 377 -21.21 -2.46 17.01
C LEU A 377 -21.61 -3.37 15.85
N LEU A 378 -20.63 -3.89 15.10
CA LEU A 378 -20.82 -4.81 14.01
C LEU A 378 -20.82 -6.26 14.50
N PRO A 379 -21.58 -7.16 13.86
CA PRO A 379 -21.43 -8.59 14.08
C PRO A 379 -19.98 -9.03 13.84
N PRO A 380 -19.47 -10.04 14.57
CA PRO A 380 -18.08 -10.53 14.43
C PRO A 380 -17.69 -10.91 13.00
N ASP A 381 -18.66 -11.39 12.22
CA ASP A 381 -18.47 -11.86 10.83
C ASP A 381 -18.77 -10.78 9.78
N SER A 382 -18.97 -9.53 10.21
CA SER A 382 -19.32 -8.46 9.28
C SER A 382 -18.14 -8.03 8.41
N PRO A 383 -18.30 -7.93 7.08
CA PRO A 383 -17.24 -7.48 6.17
C PRO A 383 -16.96 -5.97 6.27
N TRP A 384 -17.81 -5.20 6.96
CA TRP A 384 -17.84 -3.73 6.94
C TRP A 384 -16.90 -3.04 7.95
N THR A 385 -15.67 -3.51 8.07
CA THR A 385 -14.68 -3.06 9.07
C THR A 385 -13.82 -1.86 8.64
N CYS A 386 -13.79 -1.54 7.34
CA CYS A 386 -13.08 -0.38 6.75
C CYS A 386 -11.63 -0.15 7.23
N PRO A 387 -10.75 -1.15 7.15
CA PRO A 387 -9.40 -1.04 7.71
C PRO A 387 -8.56 0.07 7.06
N GLY A 388 -8.73 0.29 5.75
CA GLY A 388 -8.03 1.36 5.02
C GLY A 388 -8.45 2.76 5.47
N ASP A 389 -9.76 2.99 5.58
CA ASP A 389 -10.32 4.27 6.02
C ASP A 389 -9.96 4.57 7.47
N ARG A 390 -9.90 3.55 8.33
CA ARG A 390 -9.46 3.72 9.72
C ARG A 390 -8.00 4.14 9.81
N VAL A 391 -7.09 3.51 9.06
CA VAL A 391 -5.69 3.93 9.00
C VAL A 391 -5.57 5.37 8.48
N PHE A 392 -6.40 5.74 7.49
CA PHE A 392 -6.45 7.10 6.97
C PHE A 392 -6.94 8.11 8.02
N PHE A 393 -7.97 7.76 8.81
CA PHE A 393 -8.49 8.55 9.91
C PHE A 393 -7.46 8.69 11.04
N ASP A 394 -6.86 7.60 11.52
CA ASP A 394 -5.83 7.63 12.56
C ASP A 394 -4.61 8.44 12.12
N ALA A 395 -4.21 8.35 10.85
CA ALA A 395 -3.17 9.19 10.26
C ALA A 395 -3.56 10.69 10.31
N SER A 396 -4.81 11.05 10.00
CA SER A 396 -5.27 12.45 10.09
C SER A 396 -5.17 13.02 11.51
N VAL A 397 -5.35 12.17 12.52
CA VAL A 397 -5.24 12.54 13.94
C VAL A 397 -3.77 12.73 14.34
N ILE A 398 -2.91 11.79 13.99
CA ILE A 398 -1.46 11.85 14.29
C ILE A 398 -0.83 13.07 13.63
N TRP A 399 -1.07 13.23 12.33
CA TRP A 399 -0.36 14.19 11.50
C TRP A 399 -1.02 15.56 11.44
N GLY A 400 -2.35 15.62 11.47
CA GLY A 400 -3.10 16.86 11.30
C GLY A 400 -3.60 17.45 12.62
N LEU A 401 -4.39 16.69 13.38
CA LEU A 401 -5.03 17.17 14.62
C LEU A 401 -4.00 17.42 15.73
N VAL A 402 -3.24 16.38 16.12
CA VAL A 402 -2.24 16.49 17.19
C VAL A 402 -0.96 17.13 16.66
N GLY A 403 -0.56 16.71 15.46
CA GLY A 403 0.53 17.28 14.69
C GLY A 403 1.89 16.63 15.01
N PRO A 404 2.85 16.67 14.06
CA PRO A 404 4.17 16.05 14.20
C PRO A 404 4.92 16.55 15.42
N LYS A 405 4.77 17.85 15.77
CA LYS A 405 5.47 18.45 16.91
C LYS A 405 5.13 17.78 18.26
N ARG A 406 3.92 17.26 18.41
CA ARG A 406 3.42 16.60 19.64
C ARG A 406 3.51 15.08 19.62
N ILE A 407 3.91 14.48 18.51
CA ILE A 407 4.14 13.02 18.40
C ILE A 407 5.63 12.73 18.20
N PHE A 408 6.23 13.29 17.15
CA PHE A 408 7.61 13.10 16.72
C PHE A 408 8.52 14.29 17.04
N GLY A 409 8.00 15.38 17.62
CA GLY A 409 8.78 16.55 18.00
C GLY A 409 9.18 16.55 19.47
N SER A 410 9.67 17.70 19.95
CA SER A 410 10.11 17.90 21.33
C SER A 410 9.01 17.75 22.38
N LEU A 411 7.74 17.83 21.97
CA LEU A 411 6.57 17.70 22.85
C LEU A 411 5.99 16.28 22.86
N GLY A 412 6.52 15.40 22.01
CA GLY A 412 5.98 14.05 21.80
C GLY A 412 6.82 12.95 22.41
N ASN A 413 6.31 11.72 22.26
CA ASN A 413 6.95 10.53 22.80
C ASN A 413 7.98 9.92 21.83
N TYR A 414 7.97 10.28 20.55
CA TYR A 414 8.74 9.61 19.49
C TYR A 414 9.74 10.52 18.75
N PRO A 415 10.53 11.39 19.41
CA PRO A 415 11.47 12.28 18.72
C PRO A 415 12.57 11.55 17.96
N SER A 416 12.97 10.37 18.46
CA SER A 416 14.03 9.54 17.87
C SER A 416 13.70 9.05 16.46
N MET A 417 12.42 9.02 16.06
CA MET A 417 12.04 8.52 14.74
C MET A 417 12.55 9.41 13.62
N ASN A 418 12.75 10.71 13.85
CA ASN A 418 13.29 11.60 12.82
C ASN A 418 14.71 11.20 12.37
N TRP A 419 15.48 10.46 13.19
CA TRP A 419 16.80 9.94 12.79
C TRP A 419 16.73 8.95 11.63
N PHE A 420 15.57 8.33 11.41
CA PHE A 420 15.37 7.46 10.26
C PHE A 420 15.44 8.22 8.92
N PHE A 421 15.11 9.52 8.87
CA PHE A 421 15.37 10.33 7.67
C PHE A 421 16.87 10.35 7.33
N LEU A 422 17.73 10.54 8.33
CA LEU A 422 19.17 10.55 8.15
C LEU A 422 19.68 9.16 7.76
N GLY A 423 19.23 8.10 8.46
CA GLY A 423 19.58 6.72 8.13
C GLY A 423 19.17 6.33 6.70
N GLY A 424 17.97 6.76 6.28
CA GLY A 424 17.45 6.59 4.93
C GLY A 424 18.26 7.34 3.87
N ALA A 425 18.69 8.58 4.15
CA ALA A 425 19.52 9.35 3.24
C ALA A 425 20.94 8.79 3.09
N LEU A 426 21.54 8.31 4.19
CA LEU A 426 22.90 7.78 4.21
C LEU A 426 22.97 6.34 3.65
N GLY A 427 21.92 5.55 3.82
CA GLY A 427 21.89 4.15 3.38
C GLY A 427 22.31 3.96 1.92
N PRO A 428 21.66 4.61 0.93
CA PRO A 428 22.03 4.49 -0.47
C PRO A 428 23.44 4.94 -0.79
N VAL A 429 23.99 5.91 -0.04
CA VAL A 429 25.39 6.34 -0.17
C VAL A 429 26.32 5.19 0.18
N VAL A 430 26.06 4.48 1.28
CA VAL A 430 26.87 3.31 1.68
C VAL A 430 26.82 2.22 0.63
N VAL A 431 25.63 1.87 0.11
CA VAL A 431 25.49 0.84 -0.94
C VAL A 431 26.19 1.27 -2.24
N TRP A 432 26.12 2.56 -2.58
CA TRP A 432 26.81 3.10 -3.76
C TRP A 432 28.34 3.04 -3.63
N VAL A 433 28.88 3.39 -2.46
CA VAL A 433 30.32 3.26 -2.18
C VAL A 433 30.75 1.79 -2.23
N LEU A 434 29.97 0.88 -1.66
CA LEU A 434 30.25 -0.56 -1.73
C LEU A 434 30.22 -1.09 -3.18
N HIS A 435 29.29 -0.62 -3.99
CA HIS A 435 29.25 -0.96 -5.41
C HIS A 435 30.53 -0.49 -6.13
N LYS A 436 31.01 0.72 -5.84
CA LYS A 436 32.26 1.26 -6.40
C LYS A 436 33.51 0.53 -5.91
N ALA A 437 33.53 0.12 -4.64
CA ALA A 437 34.65 -0.62 -4.05
C ALA A 437 34.72 -2.07 -4.54
N PHE A 438 33.57 -2.71 -4.79
CA PHE A 438 33.48 -4.12 -5.21
C PHE A 438 32.78 -4.29 -6.58
N PRO A 439 33.40 -3.80 -7.68
CA PRO A 439 32.78 -3.85 -9.01
C PRO A 439 32.58 -5.29 -9.55
N LYS A 440 33.27 -6.28 -8.98
CA LYS A 440 33.14 -7.70 -9.35
C LYS A 440 31.81 -8.32 -8.89
N GLN A 441 31.12 -7.71 -7.91
CA GLN A 441 29.90 -8.26 -7.32
C GLN A 441 28.66 -7.66 -7.98
N SER A 442 28.03 -8.42 -8.88
CA SER A 442 26.87 -7.97 -9.67
C SER A 442 25.55 -7.86 -8.88
N TRP A 443 25.51 -8.38 -7.65
CA TRP A 443 24.32 -8.35 -6.80
C TRP A 443 24.19 -7.06 -5.97
N ILE A 444 25.29 -6.34 -5.70
CA ILE A 444 25.27 -5.11 -4.90
C ILE A 444 24.40 -4.01 -5.54
N PRO A 445 24.45 -3.77 -6.87
CA PRO A 445 23.53 -2.84 -7.55
C PRO A 445 22.05 -3.23 -7.47
N LEU A 446 21.73 -4.49 -7.20
CA LEU A 446 20.36 -4.97 -7.10
C LEU A 446 19.74 -4.67 -5.72
N ILE A 447 20.53 -4.19 -4.77
CA ILE A 447 20.04 -3.75 -3.46
C ILE A 447 19.36 -2.40 -3.63
N ASN A 448 18.03 -2.42 -3.62
CA ASN A 448 17.21 -1.24 -3.70
C ASN A 448 16.75 -0.88 -2.29
N LEU A 449 17.53 -0.03 -1.61
CA LEU A 449 17.23 0.40 -0.24
C LEU A 449 15.88 1.09 -0.08
N PRO A 450 15.38 1.91 -1.01
CA PRO A 450 14.01 2.41 -0.94
C PRO A 450 12.98 1.28 -0.81
N VAL A 451 13.11 0.21 -1.61
CA VAL A 451 12.19 -0.93 -1.57
C VAL A 451 12.38 -1.77 -0.30
N LEU A 452 13.63 -1.93 0.16
CA LEU A 452 13.95 -2.69 1.38
C LEU A 452 13.41 -1.98 2.62
N LEU A 453 13.69 -0.69 2.78
CA LEU A 453 13.19 0.10 3.92
C LEU A 453 11.69 0.32 3.82
N GLY A 454 11.16 0.41 2.60
CA GLY A 454 9.74 0.60 2.32
C GLY A 454 8.93 -0.68 2.28
N ALA A 455 9.53 -1.83 2.66
CA ALA A 455 8.89 -3.13 2.58
C ALA A 455 7.53 -3.12 3.28
N THR A 456 7.41 -2.54 4.47
CA THR A 456 6.15 -2.54 5.24
C THR A 456 5.30 -1.29 5.04
N SER A 457 5.48 -0.55 3.94
CA SER A 457 4.77 0.72 3.69
C SER A 457 3.25 0.61 3.64
N MET A 458 2.71 -0.57 3.28
CA MET A 458 1.27 -0.86 3.28
C MET A 458 0.78 -1.51 4.59
N MET A 459 1.66 -1.73 5.58
CA MET A 459 1.31 -2.31 6.87
C MET A 459 1.22 -1.21 7.94
N PRO A 460 0.03 -0.93 8.52
CA PRO A 460 -1.32 -1.40 8.17
C PRO A 460 -1.93 -0.61 6.99
N PRO A 461 -2.99 -1.09 6.30
CA PRO A 461 -3.91 -2.20 6.66
C PRO A 461 -3.44 -3.61 6.29
N ALA A 462 -2.37 -3.76 5.50
CA ALA A 462 -1.85 -5.08 5.16
C ALA A 462 -1.31 -5.79 6.41
N THR A 463 -1.53 -7.10 6.48
CA THR A 463 -1.13 -7.94 7.62
C THR A 463 0.09 -8.79 7.28
N SER A 464 0.72 -9.41 8.29
CA SER A 464 1.90 -10.27 8.10
C SER A 464 1.61 -11.44 7.16
N LEU A 465 0.36 -11.93 7.16
CA LEU A 465 -0.10 -12.97 6.25
C LEU A 465 -0.04 -12.55 4.77
N ASN A 466 -0.42 -11.32 4.43
CA ASN A 466 -0.34 -10.82 3.05
C ASN A 466 1.12 -10.85 2.56
N TYR A 467 2.06 -10.45 3.41
CA TYR A 467 3.49 -10.43 3.08
C TYR A 467 4.08 -11.84 2.97
N ASN A 468 3.86 -12.68 3.98
CA ASN A 468 4.37 -14.06 4.00
C ASN A 468 3.89 -14.83 2.76
N SER A 469 2.61 -14.70 2.41
CA SER A 469 2.02 -15.38 1.26
C SER A 469 2.50 -14.81 -0.08
N TRP A 470 2.60 -13.48 -0.22
CA TRP A 470 3.16 -12.84 -1.42
C TRP A 470 4.60 -13.25 -1.68
N ILE A 471 5.44 -13.30 -0.63
CA ILE A 471 6.84 -13.72 -0.72
C ILE A 471 6.93 -15.20 -1.10
N LEU A 472 6.11 -16.07 -0.49
CA LEU A 472 6.09 -17.50 -0.76
C LEU A 472 5.74 -17.79 -2.23
N VAL A 473 4.60 -17.27 -2.70
CA VAL A 473 4.14 -17.45 -4.08
C VAL A 473 5.13 -16.81 -5.06
N GLY A 474 5.62 -15.61 -4.75
CA GLY A 474 6.62 -14.92 -5.56
C GLY A 474 7.92 -15.72 -5.71
N THR A 475 8.38 -16.38 -4.66
CA THR A 475 9.58 -17.23 -4.70
C THR A 475 9.32 -18.51 -5.49
N ILE A 476 8.18 -19.17 -5.31
CA ILE A 476 7.81 -20.37 -6.08
C ILE A 476 7.82 -20.06 -7.58
N PHE A 477 7.12 -19.01 -8.02
CA PHE A 477 6.98 -18.73 -9.45
C PHE A 477 8.22 -18.06 -10.05
N ASN A 478 8.78 -17.04 -9.41
CA ASN A 478 9.88 -16.25 -9.99
C ASN A 478 11.27 -16.84 -9.77
N PHE A 479 11.46 -17.74 -8.79
CA PHE A 479 12.73 -18.43 -8.59
C PHE A 479 12.68 -19.89 -9.06
N PHE A 480 11.79 -20.71 -8.50
CA PHE A 480 11.75 -22.14 -8.82
C PHE A 480 11.20 -22.39 -10.23
N VAL A 481 9.97 -21.94 -10.53
CA VAL A 481 9.36 -22.20 -11.84
C VAL A 481 10.15 -21.51 -12.96
N PHE A 482 10.66 -20.30 -12.72
CA PHE A 482 11.54 -19.62 -13.68
C PHE A 482 12.83 -20.41 -13.98
N ARG A 483 13.46 -21.03 -12.98
CA ARG A 483 14.72 -21.77 -13.14
C ARG A 483 14.53 -23.16 -13.75
N TYR A 484 13.52 -23.91 -13.30
CA TYR A 484 13.30 -25.30 -13.73
C TYR A 484 12.38 -25.43 -14.96
N ARG A 485 11.48 -24.46 -15.20
CA ARG A 485 10.48 -24.50 -16.28
C ARG A 485 10.33 -23.15 -16.99
N LYS A 486 11.47 -22.56 -17.38
CA LYS A 486 11.54 -21.22 -18.01
C LYS A 486 10.58 -21.00 -19.19
N GLN A 487 10.46 -21.97 -20.09
CA GLN A 487 9.56 -21.87 -21.25
C GLN A 487 8.08 -21.75 -20.85
N TRP A 488 7.67 -22.47 -19.81
CA TRP A 488 6.31 -22.38 -19.28
C TRP A 488 6.09 -21.02 -18.61
N TRP A 489 7.04 -20.58 -17.79
CA TRP A 489 6.97 -19.29 -17.09
C TRP A 489 6.81 -18.12 -18.07
N GLN A 490 7.67 -18.05 -19.09
CA GLN A 490 7.64 -16.96 -20.07
C GLN A 490 6.33 -16.87 -20.85
N ARG A 491 5.63 -18.00 -21.02
CA ARG A 491 4.40 -18.06 -21.80
C ARG A 491 3.14 -17.86 -20.96
N TYR A 492 3.07 -18.49 -19.78
CA TYR A 492 1.82 -18.64 -19.04
C TYR A 492 1.80 -17.87 -17.72
N ASN A 493 2.93 -17.47 -17.14
CA ASN A 493 2.97 -16.85 -15.81
C ASN A 493 2.14 -15.55 -15.72
N TYR A 494 2.29 -14.66 -16.70
CA TYR A 494 1.50 -13.43 -16.73
C TYR A 494 0.01 -13.68 -16.98
N ILE A 495 -0.33 -14.69 -17.78
CA ILE A 495 -1.72 -15.07 -18.06
C ILE A 495 -2.36 -15.71 -16.83
N LEU A 496 -1.61 -16.53 -16.10
CA LEU A 496 -2.04 -17.14 -14.84
C LEU A 496 -2.43 -16.06 -13.84
N SER A 497 -1.57 -15.04 -13.64
CA SER A 497 -1.90 -13.90 -12.78
C SER A 497 -3.20 -13.22 -13.20
N ALA A 498 -3.32 -12.84 -14.48
CA ALA A 498 -4.50 -12.14 -14.98
C ALA A 498 -5.78 -12.96 -14.83
N ALA A 499 -5.72 -14.28 -15.06
CA ALA A 499 -6.85 -15.18 -14.95
C ALA A 499 -7.29 -15.40 -13.49
N MET A 500 -6.34 -15.49 -12.57
CA MET A 500 -6.63 -15.61 -11.13
C MET A 500 -7.28 -14.32 -10.59
N ASP A 501 -6.72 -13.16 -10.93
CA ASP A 501 -7.26 -11.85 -10.55
C ASP A 501 -8.70 -11.67 -11.08
N ALA A 502 -8.94 -12.01 -12.37
CA ALA A 502 -10.25 -11.89 -12.98
C ALA A 502 -11.28 -12.87 -12.37
N GLY A 503 -10.90 -14.14 -12.17
CA GLY A 503 -11.81 -15.15 -11.63
C GLY A 503 -12.28 -14.80 -10.21
N VAL A 504 -11.36 -14.32 -9.37
CA VAL A 504 -11.68 -13.80 -8.03
C VAL A 504 -12.60 -12.59 -8.11
N ALA A 505 -12.30 -11.59 -8.96
CA ALA A 505 -13.12 -10.39 -9.06
C ALA A 505 -14.57 -10.69 -9.47
N PHE A 506 -14.78 -11.58 -10.46
CA PHE A 506 -16.13 -11.97 -10.87
C PHE A 506 -16.89 -12.73 -9.77
N MET A 507 -16.24 -13.66 -9.07
CA MET A 507 -16.89 -14.38 -7.97
C MET A 507 -17.16 -13.48 -6.76
N ALA A 508 -16.26 -12.55 -6.43
CA ALA A 508 -16.48 -11.59 -5.35
C ALA A 508 -17.71 -10.71 -5.60
N VAL A 509 -17.88 -10.21 -6.83
CA VAL A 509 -19.08 -9.44 -7.22
C VAL A 509 -20.33 -10.32 -7.13
N LEU A 510 -20.28 -11.56 -7.60
CA LEU A 510 -21.39 -12.50 -7.49
C LEU A 510 -21.79 -12.74 -6.02
N LEU A 511 -20.81 -13.03 -5.15
CA LEU A 511 -21.03 -13.25 -3.72
C LEU A 511 -21.63 -12.02 -3.04
N TYR A 512 -21.12 -10.83 -3.37
CA TYR A 512 -21.64 -9.59 -2.83
C TYR A 512 -23.13 -9.39 -3.16
N PHE A 513 -23.51 -9.48 -4.44
CA PHE A 513 -24.90 -9.27 -4.86
C PHE A 513 -25.85 -10.41 -4.45
N SER A 514 -25.37 -11.65 -4.36
CA SER A 514 -26.23 -12.80 -4.05
C SER A 514 -26.41 -13.07 -2.56
N LEU A 515 -25.37 -12.81 -1.75
CA LEU A 515 -25.32 -13.22 -0.34
C LEU A 515 -24.96 -12.05 0.58
N GLY A 516 -24.00 -11.21 0.18
CA GLY A 516 -23.49 -10.11 0.99
C GLY A 516 -24.53 -9.02 1.29
N ILE A 517 -25.33 -8.62 0.30
CA ILE A 517 -26.39 -7.59 0.48
C ILE A 517 -27.51 -8.07 1.40
N GLU A 518 -27.84 -9.37 1.35
CA GLU A 518 -28.91 -9.98 2.16
C GLU A 518 -28.43 -10.42 3.55
N GLU A 519 -27.17 -10.11 3.92
CA GLU A 519 -26.52 -10.50 5.17
C GLU A 519 -26.62 -12.01 5.48
N LYS A 520 -26.69 -12.85 4.43
CA LYS A 520 -26.78 -14.30 4.58
C LYS A 520 -25.40 -14.88 4.83
N GLY A 521 -25.02 -14.97 6.12
CA GLY A 521 -23.78 -15.60 6.57
C GLY A 521 -23.96 -17.07 6.98
N LEU A 522 -22.89 -17.86 6.85
CA LEU A 522 -22.78 -19.20 7.43
C LEU A 522 -21.95 -19.12 8.69
N THR A 523 -22.47 -19.59 9.82
CA THR A 523 -21.75 -19.63 11.11
C THR A 523 -21.33 -21.06 11.45
N TRP A 524 -20.05 -21.38 11.30
CA TRP A 524 -19.46 -22.65 11.72
C TRP A 524 -17.94 -22.48 11.93
N TRP A 525 -17.24 -23.53 12.36
CA TRP A 525 -15.81 -23.46 12.70
C TRP A 525 -14.94 -22.88 11.56
N GLY A 526 -15.23 -23.23 10.31
CA GLY A 526 -14.50 -22.74 9.15
C GLY A 526 -14.81 -21.30 8.75
N THR A 527 -15.78 -20.63 9.40
CA THR A 527 -16.09 -19.21 9.15
C THR A 527 -15.73 -18.27 10.30
N ASP A 528 -15.32 -18.80 11.47
CA ASP A 528 -14.93 -18.04 12.67
C ASP A 528 -13.49 -17.47 12.62
N GLY A 529 -13.05 -17.05 11.41
CA GLY A 529 -11.76 -16.39 11.19
C GLY A 529 -10.53 -17.26 11.49
N GLU A 530 -9.44 -16.67 11.98
CA GLU A 530 -8.15 -17.35 12.19
C GLU A 530 -7.99 -18.07 13.54
N HIS A 531 -8.98 -17.96 14.45
CA HIS A 531 -8.96 -18.56 15.79
C HIS A 531 -7.82 -18.08 16.72
N CYS A 532 -7.35 -16.83 16.57
CA CYS A 532 -6.28 -16.21 17.39
C CYS A 532 -6.79 -15.04 18.26
N LYS A 533 -7.77 -15.27 19.14
CA LYS A 533 -8.44 -14.19 19.90
C LYS A 533 -7.51 -13.42 20.85
N LEU A 534 -6.45 -14.04 21.36
CA LEU A 534 -5.50 -13.45 22.31
C LEU A 534 -4.37 -12.65 21.64
N ALA A 535 -4.26 -12.67 20.31
CA ALA A 535 -3.18 -11.99 19.59
C ALA A 535 -3.17 -10.46 19.83
N THR A 536 -4.33 -9.86 20.10
CA THR A 536 -4.46 -8.43 20.40
C THR A 536 -4.22 -8.08 21.86
N CYS A 537 -4.02 -9.06 22.74
CA CYS A 537 -3.87 -8.77 24.16
C CYS A 537 -2.51 -8.16 24.48
N PRO A 538 -2.44 -7.09 25.30
CA PRO A 538 -1.17 -6.56 25.79
C PRO A 538 -0.52 -7.55 26.76
N THR A 539 0.81 -7.49 26.90
CA THR A 539 1.55 -8.39 27.79
C THR A 539 1.88 -7.78 29.16
N ALA A 540 1.71 -6.47 29.34
CA ALA A 540 1.97 -5.80 30.60
C ALA A 540 0.98 -6.22 31.72
N LYS A 541 1.50 -6.37 32.94
CA LYS A 541 0.70 -6.71 34.12
C LYS A 541 -0.22 -5.56 34.53
N GLY A 542 -1.45 -5.90 34.95
CA GLY A 542 -2.42 -4.93 35.47
C GLY A 542 -3.18 -4.10 34.44
N ILE A 543 -2.99 -4.34 33.12
CA ILE A 543 -3.81 -3.72 32.09
C ILE A 543 -5.02 -4.61 31.81
N VAL A 544 -6.21 -4.07 32.08
CA VAL A 544 -7.47 -4.77 31.81
C VAL A 544 -7.98 -4.33 30.44
N VAL A 545 -7.92 -5.24 29.47
CA VAL A 545 -8.56 -5.11 28.16
C VAL A 545 -9.67 -6.15 28.06
N HIS A 546 -10.81 -5.76 27.49
CA HIS A 546 -11.94 -6.68 27.26
C HIS A 546 -11.46 -7.94 26.51
N ASP A 547 -11.92 -9.12 26.95
CA ASP A 547 -11.55 -10.46 26.42
C ASP A 547 -10.09 -10.91 26.56
N CYS A 548 -9.27 -10.17 27.32
CA CYS A 548 -7.88 -10.55 27.60
C CYS A 548 -7.70 -11.07 29.02
N PRO A 549 -6.87 -12.11 29.23
CA PRO A 549 -6.52 -12.56 30.57
C PRO A 549 -5.74 -11.46 31.29
N VAL A 550 -6.08 -11.20 32.54
CA VAL A 550 -5.34 -10.26 33.39
C VAL A 550 -4.04 -10.95 33.84
N ASN A 551 -2.90 -10.47 33.33
CA ASN A 551 -1.55 -10.99 33.64
C ASN A 551 -1.01 -10.54 35.00
#